data_AF-A0A7C5VFY4-F1
#
_entry.id   AF-A0A7C5VFY4-F1
#
_cell.length_a   1.000
_cell.length_b   1.000
_cell.length_c   1.000
_cell.angle_alpha   90.00
_cell.angle_beta   90.00
_cell.angle_gamma   90.00
#
_symmetry.space_group_name_H-M   'P 1'
#
loop_
_entity.id
_entity.type
_entity.pdbx_description
1 polymer ?
#
loop_
_entity_poly.entity_id
_entity_poly.type
_entity_poly.pdbx_seq_one_letter_code
_entity_poly.pdbx_strand_id
1 'polypeptide(L)'
;MNRHSRYTAKKHSQARLRTPDGSGSLRKLLYPVLLLLFFAGQLGCGAYFNTFYNAQKYFKEAEKKRLKQQQTARRGGLNSSQRRSGRAPARARQTSIPEYKKAIEKGSKVLELYPNSRYVDDALMIIGKSLYYTNDFLKAKRKFEELLKYFPKSEYAPEARLWLAKTLIALKDYDSALGV
;
A
#
# COMPACT_ATOMS: atom_id res chain seq x y z
N MET A 1 13.58 81.68 -71.74
CA MET A 1 12.33 80.89 -71.73
C MET A 1 12.62 79.47 -72.21
N ASN A 2 12.70 78.49 -71.31
CA ASN A 2 12.13 77.16 -71.54
C ASN A 2 12.08 76.37 -70.21
N ARG A 3 10.88 75.89 -69.86
CA ARG A 3 10.59 75.10 -68.65
C ARG A 3 10.91 73.65 -68.95
N HIS A 4 11.52 72.89 -68.04
CA HIS A 4 11.39 71.42 -67.84
C HIS A 4 11.99 71.15 -66.43
N SER A 5 11.56 70.24 -65.57
CA SER A 5 10.35 69.45 -65.37
C SER A 5 10.53 68.90 -63.95
N ARG A 6 9.46 68.91 -63.14
CA ARG A 6 9.45 68.33 -61.78
C ARG A 6 9.46 66.81 -61.89
N TYR A 7 10.29 66.12 -61.11
CA TYR A 7 10.02 64.74 -60.70
C TYR A 7 10.45 64.54 -59.24
N THR A 8 9.45 64.50 -58.35
CA THR A 8 9.57 64.13 -56.95
C THR A 8 9.48 62.61 -56.83
N ALA A 9 10.58 61.96 -56.47
CA ALA A 9 10.58 60.53 -56.17
C ALA A 9 9.96 60.27 -54.78
N LYS A 10 8.70 59.81 -54.76
CA LYS A 10 8.00 59.37 -53.56
C LYS A 10 8.55 58.00 -53.13
N LYS A 11 9.36 57.95 -52.06
CA LYS A 11 9.80 56.68 -51.45
C LYS A 11 8.58 55.94 -50.91
N HIS A 12 8.20 54.83 -51.56
CA HIS A 12 7.25 53.88 -51.01
C HIS A 12 7.86 53.17 -49.79
N SER A 13 7.34 53.50 -48.61
CA SER A 13 7.56 52.77 -47.36
C SER A 13 6.85 51.42 -47.45
N GLN A 14 7.61 50.32 -47.55
CA GLN A 14 7.09 48.97 -47.38
C GLN A 14 6.88 48.71 -45.88
N ALA A 15 5.64 48.82 -45.42
CA ALA A 15 5.24 48.32 -44.11
C ALA A 15 5.24 46.78 -44.15
N ARG A 16 6.30 46.16 -43.61
CA ARG A 16 6.35 44.72 -43.35
C ARG A 16 5.33 44.39 -42.25
N LEU A 17 4.25 43.69 -42.62
CA LEU A 17 3.34 43.04 -41.67
C LEU A 17 4.14 41.98 -40.89
N ARG A 18 4.51 42.31 -39.64
CA ARG A 18 5.05 41.34 -38.67
C ARG A 18 3.87 40.50 -38.17
N THR A 19 3.68 39.30 -38.71
CA THR A 19 2.80 38.31 -38.10
C THR A 19 3.47 37.83 -36.80
N PRO A 20 2.79 37.86 -35.65
CA PRO A 20 3.35 37.32 -34.42
C PRO A 20 3.49 35.81 -34.57
N ASP A 21 4.73 35.32 -34.56
CA ASP A 21 5.03 33.89 -34.54
C ASP A 21 4.60 33.28 -33.20
N GLY A 22 3.37 32.75 -33.15
CA GLY A 22 2.78 32.12 -31.97
C GLY A 22 3.37 30.75 -31.63
N SER A 23 4.20 30.16 -32.51
CA SER A 23 4.74 28.81 -32.33
C SER A 23 5.75 28.72 -31.18
N GLY A 24 6.48 29.81 -30.91
CA GLY A 24 7.44 29.90 -29.82
C GLY A 24 6.81 30.06 -28.42
N SER A 25 5.61 30.62 -28.34
CA SER A 25 4.91 30.87 -27.06
C SER A 25 4.30 29.58 -26.50
N LEU A 26 3.73 28.73 -27.36
CA LEU A 26 3.19 27.42 -27.02
C LEU A 26 4.26 26.49 -26.40
N ARG A 27 5.47 26.47 -26.95
CA ARG A 27 6.57 25.63 -26.45
C ARG A 27 7.06 26.06 -25.06
N LYS A 28 7.06 27.36 -24.78
CA LYS A 28 7.45 27.93 -23.48
C LYS A 28 6.43 27.64 -22.37
N LEU A 29 5.17 27.43 -22.72
CA LEU A 29 4.11 27.05 -21.78
C LEU A 29 3.97 25.53 -21.61
N LEU A 30 4.22 24.76 -22.68
CA LEU A 30 4.18 23.30 -22.67
C LEU A 30 5.28 22.67 -21.80
N TYR A 31 6.50 23.20 -21.86
CA TYR A 31 7.63 22.66 -21.11
C TYR A 31 7.44 22.67 -19.58
N PRO A 32 7.05 23.80 -18.93
CA PRO A 32 6.79 23.82 -17.49
C PRO A 32 5.57 22.98 -17.09
N VAL A 33 4.55 22.84 -17.95
CA VAL A 33 3.40 21.96 -17.71
C VAL A 33 3.81 20.48 -17.74
N LEU A 34 4.60 20.06 -18.74
CA LEU A 34 5.13 18.71 -18.82
C LEU A 34 6.07 18.39 -17.65
N LEU A 35 6.86 19.37 -17.21
CA LEU A 35 7.76 19.24 -16.06
C LEU A 35 6.96 19.11 -14.75
N LEU A 36 5.90 19.89 -14.57
CA LEU A 36 4.95 19.75 -13.46
C LEU A 36 4.26 18.37 -13.45
N LEU A 37 3.82 17.88 -14.61
CA LEU A 37 3.18 16.55 -14.73
C LEU A 37 4.17 15.42 -14.44
N PHE A 38 5.43 15.56 -14.87
CA PHE A 38 6.50 14.60 -14.59
C PHE A 38 6.84 14.53 -13.09
N PHE A 39 6.98 15.67 -12.41
CA PHE A 39 7.22 15.72 -10.97
C PHE A 39 5.99 15.27 -10.14
N ALA A 40 4.77 15.56 -10.60
CA ALA A 40 3.54 15.03 -9.99
C ALA A 40 3.47 13.49 -10.06
N GLY A 41 3.92 12.89 -11.16
CA GLY A 41 3.96 11.43 -11.33
C GLY A 41 4.96 10.71 -10.42
N GLN A 42 6.06 11.37 -10.04
CA GLN A 42 7.10 10.78 -9.18
C GLN A 42 6.71 10.77 -7.68
N LEU A 43 5.93 11.76 -7.24
CA LEU A 43 5.49 11.87 -5.83
C LEU A 43 4.52 10.76 -5.42
N GLY A 44 3.72 10.25 -6.36
CA GLY A 44 2.85 9.09 -6.12
C GLY A 44 3.69 7.85 -5.78
N CYS A 45 4.52 7.40 -6.73
CA CYS A 45 5.30 6.15 -6.69
C CYS A 45 6.05 5.91 -5.37
N GLY A 46 6.75 6.94 -4.86
CA GLY A 46 7.55 6.83 -3.63
C GLY A 46 6.72 6.72 -2.35
N ALA A 47 5.58 7.43 -2.28
CA ALA A 47 4.70 7.42 -1.11
C ALA A 47 3.91 6.10 -0.99
N TYR A 48 3.49 5.50 -2.12
CA TYR A 48 2.87 4.17 -2.17
C TYR A 48 3.77 3.12 -1.51
N PHE A 49 5.02 3.04 -1.98
CA PHE A 49 5.97 2.02 -1.53
C PHE A 49 6.34 2.18 -0.06
N ASN A 50 6.54 3.41 0.42
CA ASN A 50 6.92 3.66 1.81
C ASN A 50 5.83 3.20 2.80
N THR A 51 4.56 3.41 2.49
CA THR A 51 3.45 3.06 3.40
C THR A 51 3.30 1.55 3.52
N PHE A 52 3.28 0.84 2.38
CA PHE A 52 3.22 -0.62 2.36
C PHE A 52 4.45 -1.26 3.00
N TYR A 53 5.66 -0.76 2.70
CA TYR A 53 6.90 -1.25 3.27
C TYR A 53 6.88 -1.21 4.81
N ASN A 54 6.34 -0.13 5.40
CA ASN A 54 6.20 -0.03 6.85
C ASN A 54 5.23 -1.08 7.41
N ALA A 55 4.10 -1.35 6.75
CA ALA A 55 3.18 -2.42 7.16
C ALA A 55 3.87 -3.79 7.16
N GLN A 56 4.58 -4.10 6.08
CA GLN A 56 5.32 -5.35 5.94
C GLN A 56 6.45 -5.47 6.96
N LYS A 57 7.18 -4.38 7.21
CA LYS A 57 8.26 -4.32 8.21
C LYS A 57 7.73 -4.66 9.60
N TYR A 58 6.68 -3.96 10.06
CA TYR A 58 6.12 -4.23 11.38
C TYR A 58 5.55 -5.64 11.50
N PHE A 59 4.91 -6.16 10.44
CA PHE A 59 4.42 -7.53 10.44
C PHE A 59 5.55 -8.55 10.61
N LYS A 60 6.65 -8.39 9.85
CA LYS A 60 7.84 -9.25 9.95
C LYS A 60 8.49 -9.18 11.34
N GLU A 61 8.60 -7.97 11.91
CA GLU A 61 9.09 -7.79 13.27
C GLU A 61 8.20 -8.49 14.30
N ALA A 62 6.87 -8.40 14.13
CA ALA A 62 5.90 -9.07 14.99
C ALA A 62 6.04 -10.60 14.93
N GLU A 63 6.12 -11.18 13.73
CA GLU A 63 6.32 -12.62 13.54
C GLU A 63 7.64 -13.10 14.15
N LYS A 64 8.73 -12.35 13.98
CA LYS A 64 10.03 -12.66 14.60
C LYS A 64 9.91 -12.72 16.12
N LYS A 65 9.23 -11.74 16.74
CA LYS A 65 9.00 -11.71 18.19
C LYS A 65 8.13 -12.89 18.63
N ARG A 66 7.05 -13.19 17.91
CA ARG A 66 6.14 -14.31 18.18
C ARG A 66 6.90 -15.63 18.18
N LEU A 67 7.71 -15.87 17.16
CA LEU A 67 8.52 -17.09 17.03
C LEU A 67 9.56 -17.19 18.15
N LYS A 68 10.25 -16.09 18.48
CA LYS A 68 11.21 -16.06 19.59
C LYS A 68 10.54 -16.38 20.93
N GLN A 69 9.36 -15.80 21.21
CA GLN A 69 8.57 -16.10 22.42
C GLN A 69 8.13 -17.57 22.47
N GLN A 70 7.73 -18.13 21.33
CA GLN A 70 7.36 -19.55 21.24
C GLN A 70 8.58 -20.47 21.51
N GLN A 71 9.75 -20.13 20.98
CA GLN A 71 10.99 -20.87 21.20
C GLN A 71 11.46 -20.80 22.66
N THR A 72 11.42 -19.62 23.29
CA THR A 72 11.81 -19.47 24.71
C THR A 72 10.84 -20.23 25.62
N ALA A 73 9.53 -20.20 25.33
CA ALA A 73 8.54 -20.99 26.06
C ALA A 73 8.80 -22.50 25.94
N ARG A 74 9.15 -22.99 24.75
CA ARG A 74 9.53 -24.40 24.53
C ARG A 74 10.81 -24.78 25.28
N ARG A 75 11.84 -23.95 25.22
CA ARG A 75 13.13 -24.17 25.92
C ARG A 75 12.97 -24.15 27.44
N GLY A 76 12.24 -23.19 27.99
CA GLY A 76 11.89 -23.18 29.42
C GLY A 76 11.06 -24.39 29.85
N GLY A 77 10.30 -24.98 28.91
CA GLY A 77 9.57 -26.23 29.11
C GLY A 77 10.44 -27.49 29.11
N LEU A 78 11.64 -27.49 28.54
CA LEU A 78 12.54 -28.66 28.49
C LEU A 78 13.31 -28.87 29.82
N ASN A 79 13.49 -27.83 30.63
CA ASN A 79 14.17 -27.89 31.94
C ASN A 79 13.24 -28.40 33.07
N SER A 80 12.23 -29.21 32.74
CA SER A 80 11.10 -29.51 33.61
C SER A 80 11.08 -30.91 34.23
N SER A 81 12.24 -31.41 34.67
CA SER A 81 12.28 -32.51 35.65
C SER A 81 11.56 -32.16 36.97
N GLN A 82 11.12 -30.91 37.17
CA GLN A 82 10.33 -30.45 38.31
C GLN A 82 8.80 -30.30 38.06
N ARG A 83 8.26 -30.59 36.87
CA ARG A 83 6.81 -30.38 36.57
C ARG A 83 5.93 -31.60 36.86
N ARG A 84 5.98 -32.11 38.10
CA ARG A 84 5.01 -33.10 38.61
C ARG A 84 3.67 -32.50 39.07
N SER A 85 3.45 -31.19 38.96
CA SER A 85 2.11 -30.62 39.14
C SER A 85 1.41 -30.53 37.78
N GLY A 86 0.30 -31.27 37.62
CA GLY A 86 -0.50 -31.39 36.40
C GLY A 86 -1.20 -30.10 35.92
N ARG A 87 -0.58 -28.94 36.13
CA ARG A 87 -1.03 -27.67 35.57
C ARG A 87 -0.53 -27.61 34.13
N ALA A 88 -1.45 -27.87 33.20
CA ALA A 88 -1.25 -27.60 31.77
C ALA A 88 -0.53 -26.25 31.61
N PRO A 89 0.49 -26.13 30.75
CA PRO A 89 1.12 -24.83 30.51
C PRO A 89 0.00 -23.87 30.16
N ALA A 90 -0.21 -22.86 31.00
CA ALA A 90 -1.14 -21.77 30.74
C ALA A 90 -0.91 -21.38 29.29
N ARG A 91 -1.93 -21.54 28.42
CA ARG A 91 -1.90 -21.19 26.99
C ARG A 91 -0.94 -20.04 26.83
N ALA A 92 0.24 -20.32 26.27
CA ALA A 92 1.45 -19.51 26.39
C ALA A 92 1.04 -18.05 26.48
N ARG A 93 1.14 -17.45 27.68
CA ARG A 93 0.64 -16.10 28.00
C ARG A 93 0.89 -15.23 26.77
N GLN A 94 -0.17 -14.98 26.00
CA GLN A 94 -0.03 -14.42 24.65
C GLN A 94 0.32 -12.96 24.86
N THR A 95 1.60 -12.69 25.07
CA THR A 95 2.10 -11.35 25.30
C THR A 95 1.76 -10.56 24.05
N SER A 96 0.93 -9.53 24.21
CA SER A 96 0.57 -8.63 23.12
C SER A 96 1.84 -8.16 22.42
N ILE A 97 1.93 -8.37 21.11
CA ILE A 97 3.03 -7.91 20.27
C ILE A 97 2.56 -6.61 19.60
N PRO A 98 2.98 -5.42 20.08
CA PRO A 98 2.45 -4.13 19.62
C PRO A 98 2.67 -3.88 18.12
N GLU A 99 3.67 -4.52 17.53
CA GLU A 99 3.98 -4.41 16.11
C GLU A 99 2.83 -4.90 15.22
N TYR A 100 1.99 -5.84 15.66
CA TYR A 100 0.79 -6.19 14.88
C TYR A 100 -0.17 -5.01 14.76
N LYS A 101 -0.34 -4.20 15.82
CA LYS A 101 -1.19 -3.00 15.75
C LYS A 101 -0.62 -1.96 14.77
N LYS A 102 0.72 -1.80 14.75
CA LYS A 102 1.39 -0.93 13.78
C LYS A 102 1.24 -1.44 12.35
N ALA A 103 1.34 -2.76 12.14
CA ALA A 103 1.11 -3.39 10.85
C ALA A 103 -0.33 -3.16 10.36
N ILE A 104 -1.32 -3.28 11.26
CA ILE A 104 -2.73 -2.95 10.96
C ILE A 104 -2.88 -1.48 10.56
N GLU A 105 -2.32 -0.55 11.33
CA GLU A 105 -2.42 0.89 11.04
C GLU A 105 -1.83 1.23 9.65
N LYS A 106 -0.61 0.76 9.37
CA LYS A 106 0.06 1.04 8.10
C LYS A 106 -0.61 0.33 6.93
N GLY A 107 -1.03 -0.93 7.10
CA GLY A 107 -1.78 -1.65 6.09
C GLY A 107 -3.11 -0.97 5.77
N SER A 108 -3.84 -0.50 6.78
CA SER A 108 -5.11 0.20 6.58
C SER A 108 -4.93 1.48 5.77
N LYS A 109 -3.83 2.22 5.99
CA LYS A 109 -3.47 3.39 5.17
C LYS A 109 -3.20 3.03 3.71
N VAL A 110 -2.70 1.82 3.41
CA VAL A 110 -2.59 1.36 2.02
C VAL A 110 -3.97 1.21 1.39
N LEU A 111 -4.92 0.60 2.10
CA LEU A 111 -6.28 0.43 1.60
C LEU A 111 -7.02 1.76 1.42
N GLU A 112 -6.80 2.71 2.34
CA GLU A 112 -7.44 4.02 2.34
C GLU A 112 -6.89 4.95 1.25
N LEU A 113 -5.58 5.12 1.21
CA LEU A 113 -4.94 6.10 0.33
C LEU A 113 -4.74 5.54 -1.08
N TYR A 114 -4.57 4.21 -1.20
CA TYR A 114 -4.09 3.56 -2.42
C TYR A 114 -4.92 2.32 -2.82
N PRO A 115 -6.26 2.45 -2.92
CA PRO A 115 -7.19 1.32 -3.10
C PRO A 115 -7.04 0.57 -4.43
N ASN A 116 -6.36 1.16 -5.42
CA ASN A 116 -6.12 0.55 -6.74
C ASN A 116 -4.66 0.08 -6.91
N SER A 117 -3.87 0.10 -5.84
CA SER A 117 -2.46 -0.31 -5.92
C SER A 117 -2.30 -1.83 -5.98
N ARG A 118 -1.17 -2.28 -6.53
CA ARG A 118 -0.79 -3.71 -6.56
C ARG A 118 -0.53 -4.33 -5.20
N TYR A 119 -0.64 -3.57 -4.10
CA TYR A 119 -0.32 -4.00 -2.73
C TYR A 119 -1.58 -4.17 -1.88
N VAL A 120 -2.77 -4.04 -2.47
CA VAL A 120 -4.03 -4.08 -1.73
C VAL A 120 -4.27 -5.47 -1.15
N ASP A 121 -4.06 -6.53 -1.95
CA ASP A 121 -4.15 -7.91 -1.49
C ASP A 121 -3.06 -8.27 -0.47
N ASP A 122 -1.82 -7.82 -0.65
CA ASP A 122 -0.78 -7.92 0.37
C ASP A 122 -1.20 -7.26 1.70
N ALA A 123 -1.74 -6.05 1.63
CA ALA A 123 -2.18 -5.29 2.81
C ALA A 123 -3.36 -5.99 3.51
N LEU A 124 -4.35 -6.47 2.75
CA LEU A 124 -5.46 -7.26 3.29
C LEU A 124 -4.95 -8.50 4.03
N MET A 125 -3.99 -9.21 3.44
CA MET A 125 -3.37 -10.39 4.05
C MET A 125 -2.62 -10.05 5.35
N ILE A 126 -1.79 -9.00 5.35
CA ILE A 126 -1.05 -8.53 6.54
C ILE A 126 -2.01 -8.12 7.65
N ILE A 127 -3.05 -7.34 7.33
CA ILE A 127 -4.03 -6.87 8.30
C ILE A 127 -4.80 -8.05 8.87
N GLY A 128 -5.28 -8.98 8.04
CA GLY A 128 -6.02 -10.16 8.48
C GLY A 128 -5.23 -11.03 9.47
N LYS A 129 -3.97 -11.37 9.14
CA LYS A 129 -3.11 -12.13 10.04
C LYS A 129 -2.81 -11.38 11.34
N SER A 130 -2.56 -10.07 11.24
CA SER A 130 -2.29 -9.24 12.42
C SER A 130 -3.50 -9.18 13.36
N LEU A 131 -4.70 -8.99 12.80
CA LEU A 131 -5.95 -8.98 13.55
C LEU A 131 -6.18 -10.32 14.26
N TYR A 132 -5.95 -11.44 13.55
CA TYR A 132 -6.02 -12.78 14.13
C TYR A 132 -5.09 -12.91 15.34
N TYR A 133 -3.82 -12.51 15.23
CA TYR A 133 -2.87 -12.60 16.34
C TYR A 133 -3.14 -11.62 17.48
N THR A 134 -3.91 -10.56 17.24
CA THR A 134 -4.45 -9.68 18.27
C THR A 134 -5.82 -10.09 18.80
N ASN A 135 -6.31 -11.28 18.43
CA ASN A 135 -7.61 -11.86 18.79
C ASN A 135 -8.84 -11.06 18.31
N ASP A 136 -8.68 -10.17 17.33
CA ASP A 136 -9.80 -9.48 16.68
C ASP A 136 -10.31 -10.32 15.49
N PHE A 137 -10.83 -11.51 15.82
CA PHE A 137 -11.18 -12.53 14.83
C PHE A 137 -12.30 -12.10 13.89
N LEU A 138 -13.26 -11.30 14.37
CA LEU A 138 -14.34 -10.77 13.53
C LEU A 138 -13.81 -9.86 12.43
N LYS A 139 -12.88 -8.96 12.76
CA LYS A 139 -12.26 -8.12 11.73
C LYS A 139 -11.29 -8.91 10.84
N ALA A 140 -10.59 -9.89 11.40
CA ALA A 140 -9.73 -10.78 10.61
C ALA A 140 -10.53 -11.52 9.53
N LYS A 141 -11.68 -12.11 9.89
CA LYS A 141 -12.62 -12.77 8.99
C LYS A 141 -12.96 -11.86 7.80
N ARG A 142 -13.44 -10.65 8.10
CA ARG A 142 -13.83 -9.66 7.08
C ARG A 142 -12.69 -9.36 6.09
N LYS A 143 -11.45 -9.28 6.57
CA LYS A 143 -10.28 -8.96 5.72
C LYS A 143 -9.89 -10.12 4.81
N PHE A 144 -10.01 -11.36 5.27
CA PHE A 144 -9.80 -12.52 4.41
C PHE A 144 -10.93 -12.69 3.39
N GLU A 145 -12.19 -12.47 3.79
CA GLU A 145 -13.34 -12.47 2.88
C GLU A 145 -13.22 -11.38 1.80
N GLU A 146 -12.77 -10.18 2.18
CA GLU A 146 -12.51 -9.07 1.24
C GLU A 146 -11.44 -9.46 0.20
N LEU A 147 -10.34 -10.08 0.64
CA LEU A 147 -9.29 -10.58 -0.26
C LEU A 147 -9.85 -11.62 -1.23
N LEU A 148 -10.59 -12.61 -0.73
CA LEU A 148 -11.14 -13.69 -1.56
C LEU A 148 -12.22 -13.19 -2.54
N LYS A 149 -13.00 -12.18 -2.14
CA LYS A 149 -14.06 -11.60 -2.96
C LYS A 149 -13.51 -10.72 -4.08
N TYR A 150 -12.60 -9.80 -3.76
CA TYR A 150 -12.11 -8.80 -4.71
C TYR A 150 -10.84 -9.22 -5.45
N PHE A 151 -10.06 -10.14 -4.88
CA PHE A 151 -8.81 -10.64 -5.45
C PHE A 151 -8.78 -12.17 -5.54
N PRO A 152 -9.78 -12.82 -6.18
CA PRO A 152 -9.88 -14.28 -6.23
C PRO A 152 -8.71 -14.97 -6.94
N LYS A 153 -7.97 -14.24 -7.79
CA LYS A 153 -6.78 -14.72 -8.52
C LYS A 153 -5.45 -14.32 -7.86
N SER A 154 -5.48 -13.68 -6.70
CA SER A 154 -4.26 -13.34 -5.97
C SER A 154 -3.49 -14.60 -5.58
N GLU A 155 -2.16 -14.53 -5.59
CA GLU A 155 -1.29 -15.59 -5.05
C GLU A 155 -1.59 -15.87 -3.57
N TYR A 156 -2.17 -14.90 -2.87
CA TYR A 156 -2.60 -15.04 -1.49
C TYR A 156 -3.95 -15.73 -1.30
N ALA A 157 -4.75 -15.93 -2.35
CA ALA A 157 -6.10 -16.48 -2.22
C ALA A 157 -6.12 -17.88 -1.56
N PRO A 158 -5.23 -18.84 -1.89
CA PRO A 158 -5.18 -20.12 -1.19
C PRO A 158 -4.83 -19.95 0.30
N GLU A 159 -3.85 -19.10 0.62
CA GLU A 159 -3.47 -18.84 2.00
C GLU A 159 -4.60 -18.15 2.78
N ALA A 160 -5.33 -17.24 2.14
CA ALA A 160 -6.43 -16.50 2.74
C ALA A 160 -7.59 -17.43 3.12
N ARG A 161 -7.89 -18.45 2.31
CA ARG A 161 -8.86 -19.50 2.67
C ARG A 161 -8.44 -20.25 3.93
N LEU A 162 -7.17 -20.67 4.03
CA LEU A 162 -6.67 -21.35 5.22
C LEU A 162 -6.76 -20.46 6.47
N TRP A 163 -6.43 -19.18 6.33
CA TRP A 163 -6.54 -18.21 7.42
C TRP A 163 -7.99 -17.89 7.79
N LEU A 164 -8.89 -17.84 6.82
CA LEU A 164 -10.33 -17.68 7.05
C LEU A 164 -10.87 -18.87 7.84
N ALA A 165 -10.61 -20.10 7.40
CA ALA A 165 -11.02 -21.32 8.11
C ALA A 165 -10.48 -21.34 9.55
N LYS A 166 -9.19 -21.03 9.75
CA LYS A 166 -8.57 -20.92 11.07
C LYS A 166 -9.24 -19.84 11.94
N THR A 167 -9.63 -18.72 11.34
CA THR A 167 -10.33 -17.63 12.01
C THR A 167 -11.75 -18.02 12.42
N LEU A 168 -12.48 -18.74 11.56
CA LEU A 168 -13.80 -19.27 11.83
C LEU A 168 -13.77 -20.30 12.98
N ILE A 169 -12.77 -21.17 13.00
CA ILE A 169 -12.52 -22.09 14.13
C ILE A 169 -12.29 -21.30 15.43
N ALA A 170 -11.51 -20.21 15.39
CA ALA A 170 -11.28 -19.36 16.56
C ALA A 170 -12.56 -18.64 17.03
N LEU A 171 -13.48 -18.33 16.10
CA LEU A 171 -14.83 -17.82 16.37
C LEU A 171 -15.82 -18.91 16.82
N LYS A 172 -15.43 -20.19 16.77
CA LYS A 172 -16.30 -21.37 16.99
C LYS A 172 -17.42 -21.50 15.95
N ASP A 173 -17.25 -20.89 14.79
CA ASP A 173 -18.14 -20.99 13.63
C ASP A 173 -17.67 -22.16 12.76
N TYR A 174 -17.89 -23.39 13.25
CA TYR A 174 -17.36 -24.61 12.64
C TYR A 174 -18.05 -24.95 11.32
N ASP A 175 -19.34 -24.67 11.21
CA ASP A 175 -20.13 -24.94 10.01
C ASP A 175 -19.57 -24.13 8.82
N SER A 176 -19.33 -22.83 9.03
CA SER A 176 -18.69 -22.01 8.00
C SER A 176 -17.25 -22.46 7.74
N ALA A 177 -16.51 -22.89 8.77
CA ALA A 177 -15.11 -23.31 8.60
C ALA A 177 -14.94 -24.54 7.69
N LEU A 178 -15.92 -25.45 7.69
CA LEU A 178 -15.93 -26.64 6.82
C LEU A 178 -16.27 -26.32 5.36
N GLY A 179 -16.88 -25.16 5.09
CA GLY A 179 -17.29 -24.73 3.75
C GLY A 179 -16.30 -23.82 3.02
N VAL A 180 -15.17 -23.47 3.64
CA VAL A 180 -14.12 -22.60 3.06
C VAL A 180 -13.10 -23.41 2.25
#